data_AF-A0AA35T4K7-F1
#
_entry.id   AF-A0AA35T4K7-F1
#
_cell.length_a   1.000
_cell.length_b   1.000
_cell.length_c   1.000
_cell.angle_alpha   90.00
_cell.angle_beta   90.00
_cell.angle_gamma   90.00
#
_symmetry.space_group_name_H-M   'P 1'
#
loop_
_entity.id
_entity.type
_entity.pdbx_description
1 polymer ?
#
loop_
_entity_poly.entity_id
_entity_poly.type
_entity_poly.pdbx_seq_one_letter_code
_entity_poly.pdbx_strand_id
1 'polypeptide(L)'
;MYKKNRRLQSLSEQQLLDCSGGFGNKGCYGGVPSNAFKYVHEKGGICSESSYPYLGYAWFCADRYCPTIGTCSGFVEILSGSEADLLDATANEGPIR
;
A
#
# COMPACT_ATOMS: atom_id res chain seq x y z
N MET A 1 3.30 6.55 -6.34
CA MET A 1 4.00 7.79 -5.90
C MET A 1 4.99 8.36 -6.90
N TYR A 2 5.52 7.59 -7.85
CA TYR A 2 6.40 8.10 -8.92
C TYR A 2 5.78 9.27 -9.70
N LYS A 3 4.50 9.17 -10.09
CA LYS A 3 3.80 10.22 -10.84
C LYS A 3 3.81 11.58 -10.13
N LYS A 4 3.71 11.58 -8.79
CA LYS A 4 3.71 12.81 -7.96
C LYS A 4 5.12 13.32 -7.65
N ASN A 5 6.02 12.42 -7.25
CA ASN A 5 7.33 12.81 -6.68
C ASN A 5 8.48 12.69 -7.68
N ARG A 6 8.23 12.18 -8.90
CA ARG A 6 9.22 11.88 -9.96
C ARG A 6 10.39 11.01 -9.51
N ARG A 7 10.22 10.29 -8.39
CA ARG A 7 11.20 9.38 -7.80
C ARG A 7 10.55 8.04 -7.53
N LEU A 8 11.13 6.97 -8.09
CA LEU A 8 10.71 5.61 -7.82
C LEU A 8 11.40 5.16 -6.54
N GLN A 9 10.63 4.89 -5.50
CA GLN A 9 11.12 4.40 -4.21
C GLN A 9 10.36 3.15 -3.85
N SER A 10 11.07 2.14 -3.37
CA SER A 10 10.48 0.93 -2.82
C SER A 10 9.84 1.25 -1.47
N LEU A 11 8.59 0.81 -1.31
CA LEU A 11 7.80 0.97 -0.09
C LEU A 11 7.81 -0.36 0.67
N SER A 12 7.69 -0.31 1.99
CA SER A 12 7.76 -1.51 2.81
C SER A 12 6.50 -2.38 2.72
N GLU A 13 6.61 -3.54 2.07
CA GLU A 13 5.57 -4.57 2.15
C GLU A 13 5.44 -5.13 3.57
N GLN A 14 6.54 -5.20 4.32
CA GLN A 14 6.56 -5.71 5.69
C GLN A 14 5.69 -4.89 6.64
N GLN A 15 5.70 -3.56 6.51
CA GLN A 15 4.84 -2.69 7.31
C GLN A 15 3.36 -3.02 7.07
N LEU A 16 2.95 -3.26 5.82
CA LEU A 16 1.57 -3.66 5.54
C LEU A 16 1.25 -5.02 6.14
N LEU A 17 2.19 -5.96 6.03
CA LEU A 17 2.05 -7.32 6.54
C LEU A 17 1.86 -7.34 8.07
N ASP A 18 2.64 -6.53 8.80
CA ASP A 18 2.64 -6.50 10.28
C ASP A 18 1.55 -5.60 10.88
N CYS A 19 1.22 -4.48 10.23
CA CYS A 19 0.45 -3.40 10.86
C CYS A 19 -0.98 -3.23 10.35
N SER A 20 -1.33 -3.78 9.18
CA SER A 20 -2.66 -3.56 8.59
C SER A 20 -3.74 -4.55 9.06
N GLY A 21 -3.46 -5.34 10.10
CA GLY A 21 -4.40 -6.32 10.65
C GLY A 21 -5.73 -5.72 11.11
N GLY A 22 -5.68 -4.55 11.77
CA GLY A 22 -6.88 -3.81 12.19
C GLY A 22 -7.76 -3.31 11.04
N PHE A 23 -7.24 -3.37 9.80
CA PHE A 23 -7.95 -2.99 8.58
C PHE A 23 -8.48 -4.20 7.81
N GLY A 24 -8.36 -5.42 8.35
CA GLY A 24 -8.90 -6.64 7.76
C GLY A 24 -7.91 -7.46 6.92
N ASN A 25 -6.64 -7.05 6.85
CA ASN A 25 -5.58 -7.88 6.28
C ASN A 25 -5.11 -8.94 7.28
N LYS A 26 -4.53 -10.04 6.80
CA LYS A 26 -4.17 -11.21 7.61
C LYS A 26 -2.69 -11.58 7.47
N GLY A 27 -1.83 -10.59 7.24
CA GLY A 27 -0.40 -10.79 7.01
C GLY A 27 -0.15 -11.81 5.89
N CYS A 28 0.63 -12.85 6.18
CA CYS A 28 0.93 -13.93 5.23
C CYS A 28 -0.28 -14.77 4.80
N TYR A 29 -1.41 -14.68 5.51
CA TYR A 29 -2.64 -15.43 5.19
C TYR A 29 -3.59 -14.69 4.25
N GLY A 30 -3.09 -13.62 3.62
CA GLY A 30 -3.81 -12.86 2.61
C GLY A 30 -4.33 -11.51 3.10
N GLY A 31 -4.90 -10.76 2.16
CA GLY A 31 -5.41 -9.41 2.36
C GLY A 31 -5.88 -8.84 1.03
N VAL A 32 -6.46 -7.65 1.06
CA VAL A 32 -6.94 -6.97 -0.15
C VAL A 32 -6.31 -5.58 -0.27
N PRO A 33 -6.02 -5.11 -1.50
CA PRO A 33 -5.35 -3.82 -1.70
C PRO A 33 -6.08 -2.63 -1.08
N SER A 34 -7.42 -2.59 -1.13
CA SER A 34 -8.21 -1.50 -0.56
C SER A 34 -8.04 -1.37 0.96
N ASN A 35 -7.95 -2.47 1.70
CA ASN A 35 -7.65 -2.47 3.14
C ASN A 35 -6.24 -1.92 3.42
N ALA A 36 -5.26 -2.26 2.58
CA ALA A 36 -3.91 -1.71 2.69
C ALA A 36 -3.89 -0.20 2.41
N PHE A 37 -4.60 0.27 1.37
CA PHE A 37 -4.72 1.70 1.08
C PHE A 37 -5.42 2.47 2.19
N LYS A 38 -6.47 1.88 2.78
CA LYS A 38 -7.16 2.44 3.95
C LYS A 38 -6.21 2.58 5.15
N TYR A 39 -5.43 1.54 5.45
CA TYR A 39 -4.39 1.60 6.48
C TYR A 39 -3.40 2.75 6.23
N VAL A 40 -2.83 2.84 5.01
CA VAL A 40 -1.84 3.89 4.70
C VAL A 40 -2.44 5.29 4.77
N HIS A 41 -3.71 5.44 4.38
CA HIS A 41 -4.45 6.69 4.49
C HIS A 41 -4.65 7.11 5.95
N GLU A 42 -5.23 6.25 6.77
CA GLU A 42 -5.55 6.56 8.18
C GLU A 42 -4.30 6.67 9.06
N LYS A 43 -3.29 5.83 8.82
CA LYS A 43 -2.00 5.90 9.53
C LYS A 43 -1.17 7.14 9.14
N GLY A 44 -1.51 7.80 8.03
CA GLY A 44 -0.77 8.97 7.54
C GLY A 44 0.52 8.62 6.80
N GLY A 45 0.70 7.38 6.38
CA GLY A 45 1.75 7.02 5.41
C GLY A 45 2.40 5.65 5.55
N ILE A 46 3.37 5.40 4.69
CA ILE A 46 4.11 4.14 4.57
C ILE A 46 5.61 4.39 4.47
N CYS A 47 6.37 3.49 5.04
CA CYS A 47 7.82 3.54 5.15
C CYS A 47 8.49 3.03 3.88
N SER A 48 9.79 3.30 3.77
CA SER A 48 10.62 2.76 2.71
C SER A 48 10.97 1.31 3.00
N GLU A 49 11.19 0.51 1.96
CA GLU A 49 11.69 -0.85 2.10
C GLU A 49 13.02 -0.89 2.88
N SER A 50 13.92 0.07 2.64
CA SER A 50 15.18 0.16 3.37
C SER A 50 15.01 0.46 4.87
N SER A 51 13.92 1.13 5.28
CA SER A 51 13.67 1.47 6.69
C SER A 51 12.88 0.39 7.43
N TYR A 52 12.12 -0.42 6.71
CA TYR A 52 11.35 -1.54 7.25
C TYR A 52 11.41 -2.71 6.26
N PRO A 53 12.53 -3.47 6.26
CA PRO A 53 12.80 -4.49 5.25
C PRO A 53 11.85 -5.68 5.33
N TYR A 54 11.67 -6.35 4.19
CA TYR A 54 10.90 -7.58 4.08
C TYR A 54 11.58 -8.76 4.76
N LEU A 55 10.85 -9.42 5.65
CA LEU A 55 11.31 -10.59 6.40
C LEU A 55 10.72 -11.90 5.87
N GLY A 56 9.66 -11.85 5.07
CA GLY A 56 8.99 -13.05 4.55
C GLY A 56 7.95 -13.66 5.48
N TYR A 57 7.73 -13.09 6.66
CA TYR A 57 6.76 -13.59 7.64
C TYR A 57 6.14 -12.45 8.45
N ALA A 58 4.98 -12.73 9.08
CA ALA A 58 4.33 -11.77 9.97
C ALA A 58 5.02 -11.66 11.32
N TRP A 59 5.23 -10.43 11.75
CA TRP A 59 5.87 -10.10 13.01
C TRP A 59 5.12 -9.00 13.76
N PHE A 60 5.72 -8.46 14.82
CA PHE A 60 5.11 -7.35 15.53
C PHE A 60 5.14 -6.06 14.69
N CYS A 61 4.06 -5.28 14.76
CA CYS A 61 4.02 -3.98 14.11
C CYS A 61 5.04 -3.02 14.74
N ALA A 62 5.99 -2.55 13.92
CA ALA A 62 7.08 -1.65 14.32
C ALA A 62 7.04 -0.29 13.60
N ASP A 63 5.89 0.10 13.03
CA ASP A 63 5.76 1.27 12.16
C ASP A 63 6.12 2.61 12.83
N ARG A 64 6.03 2.70 14.16
CA ARG A 64 6.45 3.87 14.95
C ARG A 64 7.94 4.21 14.81
N TYR A 65 8.76 3.25 14.38
CA TYR A 65 10.20 3.40 14.29
C TYR A 65 10.72 3.71 12.89
N CYS A 66 9.84 3.77 11.89
CA CYS A 66 10.23 4.04 10.51
C CYS A 66 9.67 5.36 10.00
N PRO A 67 10.49 6.16 9.29
CA PRO A 67 10.02 7.39 8.67
C PRO A 67 9.10 7.07 7.49
N THR A 68 7.96 7.77 7.42
CA THR A 68 7.06 7.68 6.28
C THR A 68 7.66 8.42 5.08
N ILE A 69 7.75 7.74 3.95
CA ILE A 69 8.20 8.33 2.67
C ILE A 69 7.06 8.42 1.66
N GLY A 70 5.91 7.84 2.00
CA GLY A 70 4.74 7.82 1.16
C GLY A 70 3.44 8.05 1.90
N THR A 71 2.48 8.70 1.26
CA THR A 71 1.15 8.97 1.79
C THR A 71 0.07 8.58 0.78
N CYS A 72 -1.11 8.24 1.28
CA CYS A 72 -2.29 7.92 0.50
C CYS A 72 -3.36 8.96 0.83
N SER A 73 -3.83 9.74 -0.15
CA SER A 73 -4.93 10.70 0.05
C SER A 73 -6.31 10.07 -0.09
N GLY A 74 -6.40 8.88 -0.69
CA GLY A 74 -7.62 8.15 -0.94
C GLY A 74 -7.39 7.04 -1.96
N PHE A 75 -8.42 6.21 -2.17
CA PHE A 75 -8.42 5.13 -3.15
C PHE A 75 -9.79 5.04 -3.83
N VAL A 76 -9.82 4.46 -5.03
CA VAL A 76 -11.02 4.23 -5.82
C VAL A 76 -11.05 2.76 -6.20
N GLU A 77 -12.21 2.12 -6.09
CA GLU A 77 -12.43 0.77 -6.58
C GLU A 77 -13.06 0.84 -7.97
N ILE A 78 -12.50 0.09 -8.90
CA ILE A 78 -13.03 -0.04 -10.26
C ILE A 78 -14.17 -1.05 -10.24
N LEU A 79 -15.21 -0.80 -11.03
CA LEU A 79 -16.34 -1.71 -11.15
C LEU A 79 -15.86 -3.09 -11.63
N SER A 80 -16.23 -4.13 -10.88
CA SER A 80 -15.86 -5.50 -11.20
C SER A 80 -16.32 -5.89 -12.61
N GLY A 81 -15.40 -6.44 -13.40
CA GLY A 81 -15.65 -6.86 -14.78
C GLY A 81 -15.61 -5.76 -15.84
N SER A 82 -15.41 -4.49 -15.45
CA SER A 82 -15.27 -3.38 -16.40
C SER A 82 -13.83 -3.22 -16.88
N GLU A 83 -13.46 -3.95 -17.93
CA GLU A 83 -12.13 -3.80 -18.56
C GLU A 83 -11.91 -2.41 -19.19
N ALA A 84 -13.00 -1.75 -19.60
CA ALA A 84 -12.95 -0.39 -20.12
C ALA A 84 -12.49 0.61 -19.04
N ASP A 85 -13.04 0.52 -17.83
CA ASP A 85 -12.65 1.38 -16.72
C ASP A 85 -11.23 1.04 -16.24
N LEU A 86 -10.85 -0.25 -16.28
CA LEU A 86 -9.47 -0.68 -15.98
C LEU A 86 -8.46 -0.11 -16.98
N LEU A 87 -8.79 -0.14 -18.27
CA LEU A 87 -7.96 0.43 -19.33
C LEU A 87 -7.80 1.94 -19.15
N ASP A 88 -8.90 2.65 -18.92
CA ASP A 88 -8.88 4.10 -18.72
C ASP A 88 -8.04 4.49 -17.50
N ALA A 89 -8.26 3.83 -16.36
CA ALA A 89 -7.49 4.07 -15.14
C ALA A 89 -5.99 3.76 -15.35
N THR A 90 -5.67 2.69 -16.07
CA THR A 90 -4.27 2.34 -16.37
C THR A 90 -3.59 3.40 -17.23
N ALA A 91 -4.28 3.89 -18.26
CA ALA A 91 -3.74 4.90 -19.18
C ALA A 91 -3.57 6.27 -18.50
N ASN A 92 -4.55 6.67 -17.69
CA ASN A 92 -4.62 8.02 -17.14
C ASN A 92 -3.99 8.15 -15.76
N GLU A 93 -4.06 7.12 -14.90
CA GLU A 93 -3.58 7.18 -13.52
C GLU A 93 -2.26 6.45 -13.27
N GLY A 94 -2.05 5.32 -13.95
CA GLY A 94 -0.86 4.49 -13.85
C GLY A 94 -1.17 3.06 -13.42
N PRO A 95 -0.21 2.31 -12.85
CA PRO A 95 -0.43 0.92 -12.48
C PRO A 95 -1.58 0.75 -11.47
N ILE A 96 -2.53 -0.11 -11.82
CA ILE A 96 -3.72 -0.45 -11.01
C ILE A 96 -3.51 -1.81 -10.33
N ARG A 97 -4.08 -2.01 -9.14
CA ARG A 97 -3.92 -3.22 -8.33
C ARG A 97 -5.22 -3.65 -7.69
#